data_AF-A0A240C933-F1
#
_entry.id   AF-A0A240C933-F1
#
_cell.length_a   1.000
_cell.length_b   1.000
_cell.length_c   1.000
_cell.angle_alpha   90.00
_cell.angle_beta   90.00
_cell.angle_gamma   90.00
#
_symmetry.space_group_name_H-M   'P 1'
#
loop_
_entity.id
_entity.type
_entity.pdbx_description
1 polymer ?
#
loop_
_entity_poly.entity_id
_entity_poly.type
_entity_poly.pdbx_seq_one_letter_code
_entity_poly.pdbx_strand_id
1 'polypeptide(L)'
;MVNQHWAQKVVKKVATIIKRNVQVTNQSGQIIATSNSKRLGEIHSAALHSIERHLPIEIEEQDLNFWKVKAPGIILPFEYNEKTYGALIISGPPEEVREFSHILKITAEFIIEQEFERSHRLKNEMSRTQTLSNLLFNRDHSVHSYNRKQIVEALGLNSRLAVATISIHSTSKSKISALKSVLSNWQLHDDDLLELTPQELIFIFKANTHRGNTQEELKHFIQNANVNILLGSSPHSIFPMMNILFSL
;
A
#
# COMPACT_ATOMS: atom_id res chain seq x y z
N MET A 1 0.17 -11.52 5.74
CA MET A 1 -0.72 -11.72 6.91
C MET A 1 -2.01 -10.98 6.62
N VAL A 2 -3.17 -11.61 6.81
CA VAL A 2 -4.46 -10.97 6.55
C VAL A 2 -4.65 -9.80 7.52
N ASN A 3 -5.03 -8.63 7.01
CA ASN A 3 -5.26 -7.45 7.85
C ASN A 3 -6.56 -7.60 8.64
N GLN A 4 -6.44 -7.74 9.97
CA GLN A 4 -7.54 -7.99 10.89
C GLN A 4 -8.65 -6.92 10.81
N HIS A 5 -8.26 -5.64 10.66
CA HIS A 5 -9.21 -4.52 10.63
C HIS A 5 -10.10 -4.57 9.39
N TRP A 6 -9.50 -4.83 8.23
CA TRP A 6 -10.24 -4.96 6.98
C TRP A 6 -11.13 -6.21 6.97
N ALA A 7 -10.58 -7.35 7.39
CA ALA A 7 -11.34 -8.59 7.51
C ALA A 7 -12.58 -8.39 8.40
N GLN A 8 -12.43 -7.72 9.54
CA GLN A 8 -13.55 -7.44 10.45
C GLN A 8 -14.63 -6.53 9.85
N LYS A 9 -14.24 -5.51 9.06
CA LYS A 9 -15.20 -4.65 8.35
C LYS A 9 -15.98 -5.41 7.28
N VAL A 10 -15.28 -6.19 6.46
CA VAL A 10 -15.89 -6.99 5.39
C VAL A 10 -16.84 -8.01 5.99
N VAL A 11 -16.39 -8.79 6.98
CA VAL A 11 -17.22 -9.79 7.67
C VAL A 11 -18.51 -9.20 8.22
N LYS A 12 -18.45 -8.04 8.90
CA LYS A 12 -19.66 -7.38 9.43
C LYS A 12 -20.63 -7.01 8.30
N LYS A 13 -20.12 -6.43 7.21
CA LYS A 13 -20.96 -5.99 6.09
C LYS A 13 -21.58 -7.17 5.32
N VAL A 14 -20.80 -8.23 5.12
CA VAL A 14 -21.28 -9.45 4.46
C VAL A 14 -22.34 -10.13 5.32
N ALA A 15 -22.09 -10.31 6.62
CA ALA A 15 -23.02 -10.93 7.54
C ALA A 15 -24.39 -10.23 7.58
N THR A 16 -24.44 -8.89 7.43
CA THR A 16 -25.71 -8.16 7.34
C THR A 16 -26.49 -8.44 6.06
N ILE A 17 -25.80 -8.75 4.95
CA ILE A 17 -26.43 -9.02 3.66
C ILE A 17 -26.94 -10.46 3.63
N ILE A 18 -26.08 -11.43 3.99
CA ILE A 18 -26.42 -12.85 3.93
C ILE A 18 -27.26 -13.32 5.13
N LYS A 19 -27.37 -12.49 6.19
CA LYS A 19 -28.09 -12.80 7.44
C LYS A 19 -27.62 -14.10 8.12
N ARG A 20 -26.33 -14.42 7.98
CA ARG A 20 -25.66 -15.60 8.54
C ARG A 20 -24.38 -15.18 9.25
N ASN A 21 -23.90 -16.02 10.16
CA ASN A 21 -22.63 -15.79 10.83
C ASN A 21 -21.47 -16.08 9.87
N VAL A 22 -20.58 -15.10 9.72
CA VAL A 22 -19.37 -15.18 8.90
C VAL A 22 -18.16 -15.05 9.81
N GLN A 23 -17.15 -15.87 9.56
CA GLN A 23 -15.88 -15.83 10.27
C GLN A 23 -14.72 -15.99 9.29
N VAL A 24 -13.57 -15.42 9.64
CA VAL A 24 -12.31 -15.53 8.89
C VAL A 24 -11.24 -15.99 9.85
N THR A 25 -10.45 -16.97 9.45
CA THR A 25 -9.26 -17.40 10.18
C THR A 25 -7.98 -16.93 9.51
N ASN A 26 -6.88 -16.92 10.27
CA ASN A 26 -5.53 -16.91 9.70
C ASN A 26 -5.07 -18.34 9.37
N GLN A 27 -3.84 -18.46 8.86
CA GLN A 27 -3.21 -19.74 8.49
C GLN A 27 -3.11 -20.74 9.65
N SER A 28 -3.07 -20.26 10.89
CA SER A 28 -3.03 -21.11 12.10
C SER A 28 -4.43 -21.52 12.57
N GLY A 29 -5.48 -21.23 11.79
CA GLY A 29 -6.87 -21.52 12.14
C GLY A 29 -7.45 -20.60 13.22
N GLN A 30 -6.74 -19.55 13.63
CA GLN A 30 -7.22 -18.58 14.61
C GLN A 30 -8.23 -17.63 13.98
N ILE A 31 -9.39 -17.44 14.61
CA ILE A 31 -10.43 -16.52 14.16
C ILE A 31 -9.94 -15.08 14.33
N ILE A 32 -9.69 -14.40 13.21
CA ILE A 32 -9.22 -13.01 13.16
C ILE A 32 -10.35 -12.01 12.89
N ALA A 33 -11.47 -12.47 12.33
CA ALA A 33 -12.66 -11.65 12.13
C ALA A 33 -13.92 -12.50 12.25
N THR A 34 -14.97 -11.91 12.83
CA THR A 34 -16.25 -12.62 12.99
C THR A 34 -17.41 -11.64 13.15
N SER A 35 -18.60 -12.03 12.67
CA SER A 35 -19.84 -11.31 12.97
C SER A 35 -20.35 -11.55 14.39
N ASN A 36 -19.85 -12.58 15.08
CA ASN A 36 -20.15 -12.88 16.48
C ASN A 36 -18.87 -12.73 17.32
N SER A 37 -18.75 -11.62 18.05
CA SER A 37 -17.53 -11.24 18.78
C SER A 37 -17.04 -12.24 19.82
N LYS A 38 -17.89 -13.17 20.29
CA LYS A 38 -17.54 -14.12 21.36
C LYS A 38 -16.40 -15.08 20.99
N ARG A 39 -16.16 -15.32 19.71
CA ARG A 39 -15.18 -16.31 19.22
C ARG A 39 -13.89 -15.71 18.67
N LEU A 40 -13.72 -14.39 18.76
CA LEU A 40 -12.53 -13.73 18.24
C LEU A 40 -11.28 -14.23 18.99
N GLY A 41 -10.26 -14.65 18.26
CA GLY A 41 -9.01 -15.19 18.82
C GLY A 41 -9.02 -16.68 19.14
N GLU A 42 -10.18 -17.37 19.07
CA GLU A 42 -10.26 -18.83 19.23
C GLU A 42 -9.71 -19.56 18.00
N ILE A 43 -9.23 -20.79 18.18
CA ILE A 43 -8.88 -21.70 17.09
C ILE A 43 -10.13 -22.43 16.59
N HIS A 44 -10.36 -22.41 15.28
CA HIS A 44 -11.41 -23.17 14.63
C HIS A 44 -10.83 -24.47 14.04
N SER A 45 -10.97 -25.58 14.76
CA SER A 45 -10.37 -26.89 14.40
C SER A 45 -10.69 -27.35 12.98
N ALA A 46 -11.97 -27.29 12.58
CA ALA A 46 -12.38 -27.68 11.22
C ALA A 46 -11.78 -26.74 10.14
N ALA A 47 -11.54 -25.47 10.48
CA ALA A 47 -10.92 -24.53 9.56
C ALA A 47 -9.42 -24.81 9.40
N LEU A 48 -8.74 -25.15 10.50
CA LEU A 48 -7.36 -25.60 10.46
C LEU A 48 -7.21 -26.84 9.56
N HIS A 49 -8.13 -27.81 9.68
CA HIS A 49 -8.13 -28.99 8.82
C HIS A 49 -8.31 -28.65 7.33
N SER A 50 -9.25 -27.74 7.01
CA SER A 50 -9.47 -27.24 5.66
C SER A 50 -8.23 -26.57 5.08
N ILE A 51 -7.54 -25.75 5.89
CA ILE A 51 -6.29 -25.07 5.52
C ILE A 51 -5.17 -26.08 5.24
N GLU A 52 -4.94 -27.04 6.14
CA GLU A 52 -3.89 -28.05 5.98
C GLU A 52 -4.09 -28.91 4.72
N ARG A 53 -5.34 -29.19 4.38
CA ARG A 53 -5.69 -30.03 3.23
C ARG A 53 -5.88 -29.26 1.94
N HIS A 54 -5.92 -27.93 1.97
CA HIS A 54 -6.24 -27.08 0.82
C HIS A 54 -7.58 -27.46 0.18
N LEU A 55 -8.55 -27.89 1.01
CA LEU A 55 -9.83 -28.41 0.55
C LEU A 55 -11.00 -27.74 1.28
N PRO A 56 -12.10 -27.45 0.56
CA PRO A 56 -13.33 -26.99 1.18
C PRO A 56 -13.94 -28.09 2.05
N ILE A 57 -14.66 -27.69 3.10
CA ILE A 57 -15.43 -28.59 3.95
C ILE A 57 -16.85 -28.05 4.01
N GLU A 58 -17.81 -28.85 3.55
CA GLU A 58 -19.23 -28.64 3.80
C GLU A 58 -19.63 -29.48 5.01
N ILE A 59 -20.34 -28.88 5.96
CA ILE A 59 -20.78 -29.52 7.20
C ILE A 59 -22.28 -29.52 7.21
N GLU A 60 -22.88 -30.72 7.14
CA GLU A 60 -24.31 -30.93 7.32
C GLU A 60 -24.65 -31.13 8.80
N GLU A 61 -25.94 -31.09 9.14
CA GLU A 61 -26.45 -31.31 10.50
C GLU A 61 -25.98 -32.66 11.10
N GLN A 62 -25.82 -33.68 10.28
CA GLN A 62 -25.33 -34.99 10.72
C GLN A 62 -23.83 -35.01 11.08
N ASP A 63 -23.05 -34.04 10.58
CA ASP A 63 -21.58 -34.01 10.72
C ASP A 63 -21.11 -33.16 11.90
N LEU A 64 -22.02 -32.49 12.61
CA LEU A 64 -21.68 -31.52 13.67
C LEU A 64 -20.79 -32.10 14.77
N ASN A 65 -21.10 -33.33 15.21
CA ASN A 65 -20.32 -34.02 16.25
C ASN A 65 -18.91 -34.39 15.78
N PHE A 66 -18.76 -34.80 14.52
CA PHE A 66 -17.46 -35.15 13.94
C PHE A 66 -16.55 -33.92 13.87
N TRP A 67 -17.07 -32.81 13.37
CA TRP A 67 -16.31 -31.55 13.25
C TRP A 67 -16.25 -30.73 14.54
N LYS A 68 -16.99 -31.14 15.58
CA LYS A 68 -17.14 -30.43 16.88
C LYS A 68 -17.60 -28.98 16.70
N VAL A 69 -18.55 -28.76 15.80
CA VAL A 69 -19.16 -27.45 15.54
C VAL A 69 -20.62 -27.43 16.03
N LYS A 70 -21.18 -26.23 16.19
CA LYS A 70 -22.53 -26.03 16.75
C LYS A 70 -23.62 -25.78 15.70
N ALA A 71 -23.24 -25.66 14.43
CA ALA A 71 -24.15 -25.36 13.33
C ALA A 71 -23.55 -25.84 12.00
N PRO A 72 -24.40 -26.20 11.02
CA PRO A 72 -23.96 -26.52 9.67
C PRO A 72 -23.33 -25.29 9.02
N GLY A 73 -22.57 -25.52 7.95
CA GLY A 73 -21.90 -24.44 7.25
C GLY A 73 -20.90 -24.89 6.21
N ILE A 74 -20.28 -23.92 5.57
CA ILE A 74 -19.20 -24.13 4.62
C ILE A 74 -17.94 -23.45 5.15
N ILE A 75 -16.83 -24.17 5.04
CA ILE A 75 -15.47 -23.72 5.32
C ILE A 75 -14.69 -23.75 4.02
N LEU A 76 -14.22 -22.59 3.57
CA LEU A 76 -13.45 -22.46 2.34
C LEU A 76 -12.04 -21.92 2.64
N PRO A 77 -10.97 -22.65 2.32
CA PRO A 77 -9.64 -22.07 2.35
C PRO A 77 -9.51 -21.04 1.22
N PHE A 78 -8.82 -19.94 1.49
CA PHE A 78 -8.52 -18.91 0.49
C PHE A 78 -7.01 -18.77 0.29
N GLU A 79 -6.62 -18.56 -0.95
CA GLU A 79 -5.24 -18.73 -1.41
C GLU A 79 -4.78 -17.53 -2.25
N TYR A 80 -3.48 -17.30 -2.22
CA TYR A 80 -2.82 -16.36 -3.14
C TYR A 80 -1.42 -16.90 -3.46
N ASN A 81 -1.06 -16.97 -4.74
CA ASN A 81 0.19 -17.60 -5.20
C ASN A 81 0.42 -19.00 -4.58
N GLU A 82 -0.57 -19.89 -4.72
CA GLU A 82 -0.52 -21.29 -4.24
C GLU A 82 -0.28 -21.44 -2.72
N LYS A 83 -0.49 -20.36 -1.95
CA LYS A 83 -0.34 -20.35 -0.51
C LYS A 83 -1.68 -20.03 0.15
N THR A 84 -2.16 -20.93 1.00
CA THR A 84 -3.37 -20.68 1.81
C THR A 84 -3.09 -19.63 2.87
N TYR A 85 -3.91 -18.59 2.96
CA TYR A 85 -3.76 -17.49 3.92
C TYR A 85 -4.72 -17.58 5.11
N GLY A 86 -5.66 -18.53 5.07
CA GLY A 86 -6.65 -18.80 6.10
C GLY A 86 -7.88 -19.47 5.50
N ALA A 87 -9.00 -19.44 6.24
CA ALA A 87 -10.29 -19.92 5.75
C ALA A 87 -11.44 -18.96 6.06
N LEU A 88 -12.44 -18.97 5.19
CA LEU A 88 -13.75 -18.35 5.37
C LEU A 88 -14.73 -19.38 5.91
N ILE A 89 -15.50 -19.03 6.93
CA ILE A 89 -16.52 -19.90 7.52
C ILE A 89 -17.86 -19.18 7.44
N ILE A 90 -18.86 -19.81 6.84
CA ILE A 90 -20.23 -19.30 6.76
C ILE A 90 -21.18 -20.35 7.34
N SER A 91 -21.91 -19.96 8.40
CA SER A 91 -22.91 -20.83 9.01
C SER A 91 -24.19 -20.89 8.17
N GLY A 92 -24.81 -22.06 8.06
CA GLY A 92 -26.07 -22.27 7.38
C GLY A 92 -26.06 -23.61 6.62
N PRO A 93 -27.21 -24.07 6.14
CA PRO A 93 -27.26 -25.25 5.26
C PRO A 93 -26.33 -25.03 4.05
N PRO A 94 -25.44 -25.99 3.70
CA PRO A 94 -24.52 -25.83 2.57
C PRO A 94 -25.21 -25.41 1.27
N GLU A 95 -26.35 -26.00 0.97
CA GLU A 95 -27.18 -25.65 -0.20
C GLU A 95 -27.58 -24.17 -0.28
N GLU A 96 -27.77 -23.49 0.87
CA GLU A 96 -28.17 -22.09 0.90
C GLU A 96 -26.99 -21.12 0.84
N VAL A 97 -25.81 -21.54 1.32
CA VAL A 97 -24.66 -20.63 1.51
C VAL A 97 -23.53 -20.86 0.51
N ARG A 98 -23.61 -21.91 -0.32
CA ARG A 98 -22.57 -22.28 -1.30
C ARG A 98 -22.20 -21.15 -2.25
N GLU A 99 -23.15 -20.62 -3.00
CA GLU A 99 -22.88 -19.56 -3.98
C GLU A 99 -22.26 -18.32 -3.33
N PHE A 100 -22.81 -17.89 -2.18
CA PHE A 100 -22.28 -16.76 -1.42
C PHE A 100 -20.86 -17.01 -0.91
N SER A 101 -20.56 -18.25 -0.48
CA SER A 101 -19.24 -18.61 0.02
C SER A 101 -18.17 -18.52 -1.07
N HIS A 102 -18.48 -18.96 -2.29
CA HIS A 102 -17.56 -18.85 -3.43
C HIS A 102 -17.30 -17.39 -3.81
N ILE A 103 -18.32 -16.54 -3.85
CA ILE A 103 -18.15 -15.10 -4.14
C ILE A 103 -17.28 -14.45 -3.06
N LEU A 104 -17.52 -14.77 -1.78
CA LEU A 104 -16.74 -14.23 -0.68
C LEU A 104 -15.28 -14.70 -0.74
N LYS A 105 -15.03 -15.96 -1.15
CA LYS A 105 -13.69 -16.48 -1.39
C LYS A 105 -12.95 -15.67 -2.45
N ILE A 106 -13.52 -15.53 -3.65
CA ILE A 106 -12.93 -14.75 -4.73
C ILE A 106 -12.62 -13.32 -4.27
N THR A 107 -13.55 -12.70 -3.55
CA THR A 107 -13.37 -11.34 -3.02
C THR A 107 -12.21 -11.26 -2.02
N ALA A 108 -12.09 -12.24 -1.12
CA ALA A 108 -11.00 -12.28 -0.14
C ALA A 108 -9.64 -12.48 -0.81
N GLU A 109 -9.56 -13.38 -1.79
CA GLU A 109 -8.35 -13.64 -2.57
C GLU A 109 -7.91 -12.41 -3.36
N PHE A 110 -8.84 -11.75 -4.04
CA PHE A 110 -8.58 -10.50 -4.77
C PHE A 110 -8.08 -9.37 -3.85
N ILE A 111 -8.67 -9.20 -2.65
CA ILE A 111 -8.20 -8.18 -1.70
C ILE A 111 -6.77 -8.46 -1.24
N ILE A 112 -6.43 -9.73 -1.02
CA ILE A 112 -5.08 -10.13 -0.61
C ILE A 112 -4.08 -9.81 -1.71
N GLU A 113 -4.40 -10.16 -2.95
CA GLU A 113 -3.61 -9.82 -4.13
C GLU A 113 -3.34 -8.31 -4.21
N GLN A 114 -4.39 -7.49 -4.09
CA GLN A 114 -4.26 -6.03 -4.12
C GLN A 114 -3.37 -5.46 -2.99
N GLU A 115 -3.45 -6.02 -1.77
CA GLU A 115 -2.58 -5.60 -0.67
C GLU A 115 -1.11 -5.99 -0.89
N PHE A 116 -0.85 -7.16 -1.49
CA PHE A 116 0.50 -7.56 -1.86
C PHE A 116 1.06 -6.62 -2.93
N GLU A 117 0.32 -6.39 -4.01
CA GLU A 117 0.76 -5.46 -5.05
C GLU A 117 1.02 -4.06 -4.51
N ARG A 118 0.12 -3.53 -3.66
CA ARG A 118 0.30 -2.22 -3.01
C ARG A 118 1.56 -2.19 -2.16
N SER A 119 1.81 -3.25 -1.38
CA SER A 119 3.01 -3.36 -0.55
C SER A 119 4.28 -3.45 -1.39
N HIS A 120 4.24 -4.16 -2.53
CA HIS A 120 5.33 -4.21 -3.49
C HIS A 120 5.62 -2.84 -4.11
N ARG A 121 4.57 -2.11 -4.54
CA ARG A 121 4.70 -0.73 -5.06
C ARG A 121 5.35 0.20 -4.03
N LEU A 122 4.85 0.23 -2.80
CA LEU A 122 5.40 1.07 -1.72
C LEU A 122 6.86 0.73 -1.39
N LYS A 123 7.22 -0.56 -1.37
CA LYS A 123 8.61 -0.98 -1.15
C LYS A 123 9.52 -0.53 -2.29
N ASN A 124 9.06 -0.65 -3.54
CA ASN A 124 9.81 -0.20 -4.70
C ASN A 124 10.02 1.32 -4.68
N GLU A 125 8.98 2.10 -4.37
CA GLU A 125 9.05 3.55 -4.21
C GLU A 125 10.04 3.96 -3.11
N MET A 126 9.98 3.30 -1.94
CA MET A 126 10.90 3.56 -0.84
C MET A 126 12.35 3.20 -1.19
N SER A 127 12.57 2.06 -1.85
CA SER A 127 13.90 1.65 -2.32
C SER A 127 14.46 2.62 -3.36
N ARG A 128 13.63 3.07 -4.30
CA ARG A 128 13.98 4.09 -5.29
C ARG A 128 14.38 5.40 -4.61
N THR A 129 13.57 5.86 -3.65
CA THR A 129 13.82 7.08 -2.85
C THR A 129 15.12 7.00 -2.08
N GLN A 130 15.38 5.88 -1.38
CA GLN A 130 16.62 5.67 -0.63
C GLN A 130 17.85 5.67 -1.55
N THR A 131 17.74 5.01 -2.71
CA THR A 131 18.84 4.95 -3.69
C THR A 131 19.14 6.34 -4.26
N LEU A 132 18.11 7.12 -4.60
CA LEU A 132 18.26 8.51 -5.04
C LEU A 132 18.89 9.39 -3.95
N SER A 133 18.41 9.29 -2.71
CA SER A 133 18.97 10.04 -1.58
C SER A 133 20.46 9.73 -1.37
N ASN A 134 20.84 8.44 -1.39
CA ASN A 134 22.23 8.05 -1.27
C ASN A 134 23.10 8.63 -2.41
N LEU A 135 22.61 8.67 -3.64
CA LEU A 135 23.33 9.25 -4.78
C LEU A 135 23.50 10.77 -4.69
N LEU A 136 22.52 11.48 -4.12
CA LEU A 136 22.51 12.93 -4.02
C LEU A 136 23.33 13.45 -2.84
N PHE A 137 23.34 12.74 -1.70
CA PHE A 137 23.88 13.27 -0.44
C PHE A 137 25.11 12.55 0.09
N ASN A 138 25.37 11.31 -0.34
CA ASN A 138 26.56 10.60 0.12
C ASN A 138 27.78 11.07 -0.67
N ARG A 139 28.56 11.99 -0.06
CA ARG A 139 29.73 12.65 -0.67
C ARG A 139 30.95 11.74 -0.82
N ASP A 140 30.93 10.58 -0.17
CA ASP A 140 32.01 9.62 -0.25
C ASP A 140 31.89 8.78 -1.54
N HIS A 141 32.33 9.37 -2.65
CA HIS A 141 32.32 8.76 -3.98
C HIS A 141 33.24 7.53 -4.10
N SER A 142 34.04 7.23 -3.06
CA SER A 142 35.05 6.17 -3.07
C SER A 142 34.47 4.76 -2.93
N VAL A 143 33.30 4.58 -2.31
CA VAL A 143 32.77 3.25 -1.94
C VAL A 143 31.82 2.65 -3.01
N HIS A 144 31.30 3.44 -3.95
CA HIS A 144 30.21 3.00 -4.86
C HIS A 144 30.46 3.28 -6.36
N SER A 145 31.70 3.52 -6.77
CA SER A 145 32.05 3.89 -8.16
C SER A 145 31.67 2.82 -9.20
N TYR A 146 31.70 1.54 -8.82
CA TYR A 146 31.51 0.42 -9.76
C TYR A 146 30.08 0.24 -10.29
N ASN A 147 29.05 0.63 -9.53
CA ASN A 147 27.64 0.44 -9.95
C ASN A 147 26.88 1.75 -10.19
N ARG A 148 27.53 2.91 -10.05
CA ARG A 148 26.86 4.21 -10.16
C ARG A 148 26.16 4.41 -11.51
N LYS A 149 26.81 4.01 -12.61
CA LYS A 149 26.23 4.15 -13.96
C LYS A 149 24.99 3.29 -14.14
N GLN A 150 25.02 2.03 -13.71
CA GLN A 150 23.88 1.11 -13.79
C GLN A 150 22.72 1.58 -12.92
N ILE A 151 22.99 2.11 -11.73
CA ILE A 151 21.96 2.66 -10.84
C ILE A 151 21.35 3.94 -11.43
N VAL A 152 22.17 4.83 -12.01
CA VAL A 152 21.72 6.04 -12.70
C VAL A 152 20.81 5.68 -13.88
N GLU A 153 21.19 4.70 -14.70
CA GLU A 153 20.39 4.18 -15.81
C GLU A 153 19.09 3.53 -15.32
N ALA A 154 19.14 2.68 -14.28
CA ALA A 154 17.96 2.02 -13.70
C ALA A 154 16.97 3.03 -13.08
N LEU A 155 17.47 4.16 -12.58
CA LEU A 155 16.64 5.26 -12.09
C LEU A 155 16.15 6.17 -13.22
N GLY A 156 16.55 5.95 -14.47
CA GLY A 156 16.20 6.82 -15.60
C GLY A 156 16.79 8.22 -15.50
N LEU A 157 17.91 8.38 -14.77
CA LEU A 157 18.58 9.66 -14.61
C LEU A 157 19.46 9.95 -15.84
N ASN A 158 19.23 11.08 -16.51
CA ASN A 158 20.04 11.55 -17.64
C ASN A 158 20.60 12.97 -17.37
N SER A 159 21.54 13.44 -18.18
CA SER A 159 22.25 14.72 -17.95
C SER A 159 21.44 15.99 -18.20
N ARG A 160 20.14 15.90 -18.55
CA ARG A 160 19.26 17.04 -18.87
C ARG A 160 18.00 17.08 -18.00
N LEU A 161 18.13 16.70 -16.73
CA LEU A 161 17.02 16.75 -15.80
C LEU A 161 17.00 18.07 -15.04
N ALA A 162 15.83 18.70 -14.99
CA ALA A 162 15.57 19.79 -14.08
C ALA A 162 15.34 19.23 -12.67
N VAL A 163 15.97 19.84 -11.67
CA VAL A 163 15.81 19.47 -10.26
C VAL A 163 15.44 20.71 -9.46
N ALA A 164 14.33 20.63 -8.75
CA ALA A 164 13.90 21.67 -7.81
C ALA A 164 14.08 21.16 -6.37
N THR A 165 14.76 21.94 -5.52
CA THR A 165 14.69 21.75 -4.07
C THR A 165 13.59 22.64 -3.52
N ILE A 166 12.81 22.11 -2.59
CA ILE A 166 11.61 22.73 -2.05
C ILE A 166 11.76 22.78 -0.53
N SER A 167 11.95 23.97 0.02
CA SER A 167 12.05 24.20 1.47
C SER A 167 10.75 24.84 1.97
N ILE A 168 10.15 24.33 3.03
CA ILE A 168 8.88 24.78 3.58
C ILE A 168 9.12 25.45 4.94
N HIS A 169 8.99 26.76 4.99
CA HIS A 169 9.01 27.56 6.21
C HIS A 169 7.61 27.71 6.78
N SER A 170 7.07 26.59 7.29
CA SER A 170 5.83 26.57 8.04
C SER A 170 5.87 25.51 9.13
N THR A 171 5.18 25.79 10.23
CA THR A 171 4.96 24.84 11.34
C THR A 171 3.55 24.23 11.29
N SER A 172 2.69 24.69 10.36
CA SER A 172 1.32 24.20 10.23
C SER A 172 1.25 22.89 9.44
N LYS A 173 0.86 21.81 10.12
CA LYS A 173 0.67 20.49 9.50
C LYS A 173 -0.34 20.49 8.35
N SER A 174 -1.42 21.27 8.45
CA SER A 174 -2.45 21.33 7.39
C SER A 174 -1.93 22.01 6.14
N LYS A 175 -1.15 23.09 6.27
CA LYS A 175 -0.52 23.79 5.13
C LYS A 175 0.55 22.93 4.46
N ILE A 176 1.39 22.26 5.24
CA ILE A 176 2.40 21.33 4.71
C ILE A 176 1.73 20.18 3.94
N SER A 177 0.66 19.59 4.49
CA SER A 177 -0.10 18.52 3.83
C SER A 177 -0.75 18.99 2.52
N ALA A 178 -1.33 20.19 2.51
CA ALA A 178 -1.93 20.78 1.31
C ALA A 178 -0.88 21.00 0.20
N LEU A 179 0.30 21.55 0.54
CA LEU A 179 1.38 21.74 -0.42
C LEU A 179 1.89 20.40 -0.98
N LYS A 180 2.07 19.39 -0.12
CA LYS A 180 2.47 18.04 -0.55
C LYS A 180 1.44 17.43 -1.51
N SER A 181 0.14 17.57 -1.22
CA SER A 181 -0.93 17.11 -2.10
C SER A 181 -0.87 17.76 -3.49
N VAL A 182 -0.62 19.07 -3.55
CA VAL A 182 -0.48 19.82 -4.82
C VAL A 182 0.74 19.34 -5.61
N LEU A 183 1.88 19.13 -4.95
CA LEU A 183 3.09 18.60 -5.58
C LEU A 183 2.87 17.18 -6.10
N SER A 184 2.22 16.31 -5.32
CA SER A 184 1.87 14.95 -5.74
C SER A 184 0.90 14.94 -6.93
N ASN A 185 -0.08 15.85 -6.96
CA ASN A 185 -1.00 15.96 -8.10
C ASN A 185 -0.29 16.44 -9.38
N TRP A 186 0.84 17.12 -9.24
CA TRP A 186 1.64 17.56 -10.39
C TRP A 186 2.60 16.50 -10.92
N GLN A 187 2.91 15.52 -10.10
CA GLN A 187 3.87 14.47 -10.43
C GLN A 187 3.33 13.65 -11.59
N LEU A 188 4.08 13.61 -12.68
CA LEU A 188 3.82 12.66 -13.76
C LEU A 188 4.46 11.32 -13.41
N HIS A 189 4.02 10.25 -14.08
CA HIS A 189 4.40 8.87 -13.78
C HIS A 189 5.91 8.64 -13.61
N ASP A 190 6.75 9.34 -14.38
CA ASP A 190 8.20 9.15 -14.34
C ASP A 190 8.95 10.15 -13.44
N ASP A 191 8.29 11.23 -12.97
CA ASP A 191 8.90 12.22 -12.08
C ASP A 191 9.15 11.63 -10.69
N ASP A 192 10.14 12.16 -9.96
CA ASP A 192 10.38 11.78 -8.57
C ASP A 192 10.15 12.96 -7.62
N LEU A 193 9.41 12.71 -6.53
CA LEU A 193 9.29 13.62 -5.39
C LEU A 193 9.87 12.94 -4.15
N LEU A 194 10.99 13.46 -3.66
CA LEU A 194 11.73 12.94 -2.52
C LEU A 194 11.47 13.84 -1.30
N GLU A 195 11.03 13.27 -0.19
CA GLU A 195 10.94 13.98 1.09
C GLU A 195 12.21 13.72 1.91
N LEU A 196 13.00 14.77 2.16
CA LEU A 196 14.20 14.69 3.00
C LEU A 196 13.83 14.91 4.46
N THR A 197 13.00 15.92 4.70
CA THR A 197 12.40 16.23 5.99
C THR A 197 10.97 16.72 5.75
N PRO A 198 10.11 16.82 6.78
CA PRO A 198 8.79 17.42 6.62
C PRO A 198 8.79 18.85 6.06
N GLN A 199 9.95 19.52 6.07
CA GLN A 199 10.17 20.88 5.58
C GLN A 199 11.11 20.94 4.37
N GLU A 200 11.63 19.82 3.86
CA GLU A 200 12.55 19.81 2.72
C GLU A 200 12.21 18.65 1.77
N LEU A 201 11.95 19.02 0.52
CA LEU A 201 11.58 18.11 -0.57
C LEU A 201 12.50 18.35 -1.77
N ILE A 202 12.69 17.32 -2.61
CA ILE A 202 13.33 17.43 -3.91
C ILE A 202 12.37 16.91 -4.96
N PHE A 203 12.14 17.70 -5.99
CA PHE A 203 11.37 17.31 -7.17
C PHE A 203 12.33 17.14 -8.35
N ILE A 204 12.28 15.99 -9.01
CA ILE A 204 13.08 15.65 -10.19
C ILE A 204 12.14 15.48 -11.37
N PHE A 205 12.24 16.37 -12.36
CA PHE A 205 11.41 16.36 -13.56
C PHE A 205 12.02 15.41 -14.59
N LYS A 206 11.45 14.22 -14.75
CA LYS A 206 11.92 13.18 -15.68
C LYS A 206 10.96 12.95 -16.84
N ALA A 207 9.66 13.05 -16.59
CA ALA A 207 8.64 12.72 -17.57
C ALA A 207 8.63 13.70 -18.76
N ASN A 208 9.07 14.95 -18.55
CA ASN A 208 9.16 15.95 -19.60
C ASN A 208 10.32 16.90 -19.34
N THR A 209 11.30 16.89 -20.25
CA THR A 209 12.49 17.76 -20.19
C THR A 209 12.17 19.24 -20.39
N HIS A 210 10.93 19.61 -20.72
CA HIS A 210 10.47 21.00 -20.84
C HIS A 210 9.89 21.56 -19.52
N ARG A 211 9.64 20.70 -18.53
CA ARG A 211 9.03 21.08 -17.23
C ARG A 211 10.10 21.35 -16.18
N GLY A 212 9.83 22.33 -15.32
CA GLY A 212 10.71 22.67 -14.20
C GLY A 212 11.97 23.41 -14.62
N ASN A 213 12.03 23.87 -15.88
CA ASN A 213 13.19 24.57 -16.43
C ASN A 213 13.26 26.04 -16.02
N THR A 214 12.12 26.64 -15.68
CA THR A 214 12.05 28.04 -15.28
C THR A 214 11.40 28.21 -13.92
N GLN A 215 11.81 29.26 -13.22
CA GLN A 215 11.26 29.59 -11.90
C GLN A 215 9.81 30.04 -12.02
N GLU A 216 9.44 30.71 -13.11
CA GLU A 216 8.10 31.21 -13.36
C GLU A 216 7.08 30.07 -13.57
N GLU A 217 7.46 28.99 -14.25
CA GLU A 217 6.60 27.81 -14.46
C GLU A 217 6.25 27.15 -13.12
N LEU A 218 7.27 26.91 -12.29
CA LEU A 218 7.11 26.34 -10.95
C LEU A 218 6.25 27.24 -10.06
N LYS A 219 6.45 28.56 -10.15
CA LYS A 219 5.69 29.55 -9.39
C LYS A 219 4.22 29.59 -9.81
N HIS A 220 3.92 29.63 -11.10
CA HIS A 220 2.54 29.68 -11.60
C HIS A 220 1.75 28.44 -11.18
N PHE A 221 2.37 27.26 -11.21
CA PHE A 221 1.72 26.03 -10.77
C PHE A 221 1.36 26.06 -9.28
N ILE A 222 2.26 26.57 -8.43
CA ILE A 222 2.11 26.51 -6.97
C ILE A 222 1.35 27.72 -6.40
N GLN A 223 1.34 28.86 -7.08
CA GLN A 223 0.49 30.01 -6.71
C GLN A 223 -1.00 29.69 -6.79
N ASN A 224 -1.41 28.78 -7.69
CA ASN A 224 -2.76 28.24 -7.73
C ASN A 224 -3.15 27.48 -6.43
N ALA A 225 -2.19 27.21 -5.54
CA ALA A 225 -2.39 26.60 -4.23
C ALA A 225 -2.35 27.58 -3.03
N ASN A 226 -2.40 28.91 -3.26
CA ASN A 226 -2.39 29.96 -2.21
C ASN A 226 -1.14 29.96 -1.31
N VAL A 227 0.06 29.88 -1.90
CA VAL A 227 1.34 29.81 -1.17
C VAL A 227 2.33 30.90 -1.63
N ASN A 228 3.03 31.57 -0.68
CA ASN A 228 4.10 32.53 -0.99
C ASN A 228 5.45 31.84 -1.22
N ILE A 229 6.18 32.28 -2.25
CA ILE A 229 7.40 31.62 -2.74
C ILE A 229 8.56 32.62 -2.80
N LEU A 230 9.71 32.22 -2.26
CA LEU A 230 11.05 32.82 -2.34
C LEU A 230 11.94 31.88 -3.17
N LEU A 231 12.87 32.40 -3.97
CA LEU A 231 13.66 31.58 -4.91
C LEU A 231 15.16 31.79 -4.68
N GLY A 232 15.94 30.73 -4.85
CA GLY A 232 17.40 30.74 -4.79
C GLY A 232 18.02 29.77 -5.79
N SER A 233 19.33 29.80 -5.97
CA SER A 233 20.10 28.82 -6.75
C SER A 233 21.10 28.12 -5.85
N SER A 234 21.26 26.79 -5.99
CA SER A 234 22.25 26.02 -5.24
C SER A 234 23.41 25.60 -6.14
N PRO A 235 24.68 25.91 -5.78
CA PRO A 235 25.84 25.63 -6.63
C PRO A 235 26.42 24.20 -6.50
N HIS A 236 25.81 23.28 -5.75
CA HIS A 236 26.45 22.02 -5.36
C HIS A 236 25.60 20.77 -5.59
N SER A 237 25.26 20.48 -6.85
CA SER A 237 24.63 19.20 -7.21
C SER A 237 25.06 18.70 -8.58
N ILE A 238 24.89 17.40 -8.83
CA ILE A 238 25.23 16.70 -10.08
C ILE A 238 24.38 17.23 -11.28
N PHE A 239 23.26 17.89 -10.99
CA PHE A 239 22.33 18.47 -11.96
C PHE A 239 22.18 19.99 -11.71
N PRO A 240 21.78 20.78 -12.72
CA PRO A 240 21.38 22.17 -12.49
C PRO A 240 20.22 22.20 -11.48
N MET A 241 20.47 22.76 -10.29
CA MET A 241 19.52 22.78 -9.18
C MET A 241 18.89 24.17 -9.00
N MET A 242 17.57 24.20 -8.87
CA MET A 242 16.81 25.40 -8.56
C MET A 242 16.23 25.31 -7.15
N ASN A 243 16.50 26.28 -6.27
CA ASN A 243 15.94 26.29 -4.92
C ASN A 243 14.64 27.09 -4.87
N ILE A 244 13.61 26.48 -4.29
CA ILE A 244 12.31 27.06 -4.07
C ILE A 244 12.03 27.03 -2.56
N LEU A 245 11.85 28.20 -1.97
CA LEU A 245 11.56 28.42 -0.55
C LEU A 245 10.10 28.85 -0.43
N PHE A 246 9.30 28.12 0.34
CA PHE A 246 7.92 28.48 0.63
C PHE A 246 7.82 29.13 2.01
N SER A 247 7.25 30.33 2.08
CA SER A 247 6.91 30.99 3.35
C SER A 247 5.39 30.89 3.54
N LEU A 248 4.94 30.14 4.54
CA LEU A 248 3.52 29.77 4.71
C LEU A 248 2.95 30.07 6.08
#